data_AF-A0A842MXB2-F1
#
_entry.id   AF-A0A842MXB2-F1
#
_cell.length_a   1.000
_cell.length_b   1.000
_cell.length_c   1.000
_cell.angle_alpha   90.00
_cell.angle_beta   90.00
_cell.angle_gamma   90.00
#
_symmetry.space_group_name_H-M   'P 1'
#
loop_
_entity.id
_entity.type
_entity.pdbx_description
1 polymer ?
#
loop_
_entity_poly.entity_id
_entity_poly.type
_entity_poly.pdbx_seq_one_letter_code
_entity_poly.pdbx_strand_id
1 'polypeptide(L)'
;MRKVMITMVDYMYRPVLHRAIRKAYEITGGRLDFRFYDARDIEAGRVDADAFAQDLRYSDIVLLNIMGGDKVSRIVCETLNGTRNTVVVFVGGSSEIVNLTRLGSFSFRTLSRMGMGRGKVDYGKILRMRERFERLGGKLPIGMLKHARNYARLLKYYENPTFENYYAMFLFLMKEYGKIKIDAKIHEPKVLPSMGIMDFKTGKIFSEVNAYLKSYELNNRPLIGILFYGGHHHYESYPAAKLLAEKIEKHGYGVIPVFSGDLRYYLAIEQFFLHEGKPLIEALIDLLWFRFAGGPVGGDHSLTLNVLSKLNVPILHGVQLYSKSIKGWFNSKSGLSPVEIVTTVILPELDGRIEPIVTHGVNEEKTGDV
;
A
#
# COMPACT_ATOMS: atom_id res chain seq x y z
N MET A 1 19.84 8.61 -28.32
CA MET A 1 18.76 7.63 -28.05
C MET A 1 17.70 8.31 -27.19
N ARG A 2 16.40 8.09 -27.44
CA ARG A 2 15.33 8.70 -26.63
C ARG A 2 15.37 8.14 -25.20
N LYS A 3 15.48 9.02 -24.21
CA LYS A 3 15.25 8.71 -22.79
C LYS A 3 13.74 8.80 -22.50
N VAL A 4 13.29 8.04 -21.51
CA VAL A 4 11.94 8.11 -20.94
C VAL A 4 12.09 8.67 -19.54
N MET A 5 11.55 9.86 -19.32
CA MET A 5 11.56 10.51 -18.02
C MET A 5 10.34 10.07 -17.20
N ILE A 6 10.59 9.49 -16.02
CA ILE A 6 9.56 9.03 -15.10
C ILE A 6 9.76 9.74 -13.76
N THR A 7 8.79 10.57 -13.38
CA THR A 7 8.77 11.20 -12.05
C THR A 7 7.76 10.50 -11.16
N MET A 8 8.20 10.11 -9.96
CA MET A 8 7.38 9.45 -8.96
C MET A 8 7.28 10.31 -7.71
N VAL A 9 6.05 10.60 -7.28
CA VAL A 9 5.75 11.26 -6.01
C VAL A 9 5.13 10.21 -5.09
N ASP A 10 5.80 9.92 -3.99
CA ASP A 10 5.40 8.90 -3.01
C ASP A 10 5.87 9.31 -1.61
N TYR A 11 5.54 8.53 -0.60
CA TYR A 11 5.96 8.73 0.79
C TYR A 11 7.11 7.80 1.17
N MET A 12 7.51 6.86 0.30
CA MET A 12 8.52 5.86 0.62
C MET A 12 9.42 5.52 -0.55
N TYR A 13 10.71 5.78 -0.38
CA TYR A 13 11.75 5.25 -1.26
C TYR A 13 12.31 3.93 -0.73
N ARG A 14 11.86 2.81 -1.28
CA ARG A 14 12.22 1.48 -0.78
C ARG A 14 13.53 0.96 -1.41
N PRO A 15 14.39 0.21 -0.69
CA PRO A 15 15.56 -0.43 -1.29
C PRO A 15 15.21 -1.36 -2.48
N VAL A 16 14.05 -2.03 -2.42
CA VAL A 16 13.54 -2.85 -3.54
C VAL A 16 13.17 -2.02 -4.77
N LEU A 17 12.65 -0.80 -4.56
CA LEU A 17 12.34 0.14 -5.63
C LEU A 17 13.64 0.62 -6.30
N HIS A 18 14.63 1.02 -5.51
CA HIS A 18 15.96 1.41 -6.00
C HIS A 18 16.61 0.33 -6.88
N ARG A 19 16.63 -0.92 -6.39
CA ARG A 19 17.18 -2.06 -7.16
C ARG A 19 16.44 -2.28 -8.48
N ALA A 20 15.11 -2.16 -8.47
CA ALA A 20 14.29 -2.30 -9.67
C ALA A 20 14.58 -1.20 -10.71
N ILE A 21 14.71 0.05 -10.27
CA ILE A 21 15.05 1.20 -11.13
C ILE A 21 16.43 1.00 -11.76
N ARG A 22 17.44 0.65 -10.96
CA ARG A 22 18.80 0.38 -11.49
C ARG A 22 18.78 -0.74 -12.52
N LYS A 23 18.04 -1.82 -12.25
CA LYS A 23 17.96 -2.92 -13.22
C LYS A 23 17.24 -2.52 -14.51
N ALA A 24 16.16 -1.74 -14.41
CA ALA A 24 15.46 -1.21 -15.56
C ALA A 24 16.36 -0.24 -16.37
N TYR A 25 17.14 0.61 -15.70
CA TYR A 25 18.14 1.47 -16.34
C TYR A 25 19.15 0.67 -17.15
N GLU A 26 19.77 -0.35 -16.55
CA GLU A 26 20.75 -1.22 -17.20
C GLU A 26 20.18 -1.91 -18.44
N ILE A 27 19.04 -2.59 -18.30
CA ILE A 27 18.44 -3.40 -19.37
C ILE A 27 17.88 -2.54 -20.51
N THR A 28 17.57 -1.27 -20.24
CA THR A 28 17.15 -0.34 -21.30
C THR A 28 18.30 0.41 -21.96
N GLY A 29 19.56 0.12 -21.59
CA GLY A 29 20.73 0.81 -22.12
C GLY A 29 20.79 2.28 -21.68
N GLY A 30 20.41 2.56 -20.42
CA GLY A 30 20.43 3.89 -19.83
C GLY A 30 19.33 4.82 -20.32
N ARG A 31 18.20 4.28 -20.81
CA ARG A 31 17.07 5.07 -21.32
C ARG A 31 16.07 5.46 -20.25
N LEU A 32 16.14 4.92 -19.04
CA LEU A 32 15.32 5.36 -17.91
C LEU A 32 15.96 6.58 -17.25
N ASP A 33 15.25 7.71 -17.24
CA ASP A 33 15.57 8.87 -16.40
C ASP A 33 14.50 8.92 -15.30
N PHE A 34 14.88 8.57 -14.07
CA PHE A 34 13.93 8.40 -12.97
C PHE A 34 14.17 9.44 -11.89
N ARG A 35 13.10 10.11 -11.45
CA ARG A 35 13.14 11.09 -10.36
C ARG A 35 12.13 10.72 -9.30
N PHE A 36 12.55 10.82 -8.04
CA PHE A 36 11.70 10.55 -6.90
C PHE A 36 11.55 11.80 -6.04
N TYR A 37 10.31 12.09 -5.63
CA TYR A 37 10.02 13.13 -4.66
C TYR A 37 9.24 12.54 -3.50
N ASP A 38 9.76 12.76 -2.29
CA ASP A 38 9.01 12.46 -1.08
C ASP A 38 7.94 13.53 -0.85
N ALA A 39 6.67 13.12 -0.83
CA ALA A 39 5.55 14.02 -0.59
C ALA A 39 5.67 14.78 0.74
N ARG A 40 6.32 14.20 1.75
CA ARG A 40 6.56 14.83 3.07
C ARG A 40 7.61 15.93 2.97
N ASP A 41 8.59 15.77 2.08
CA ASP A 41 9.65 16.76 1.89
C ASP A 41 9.13 17.96 1.10
N ILE A 42 8.24 17.73 0.12
CA ILE A 42 7.50 18.80 -0.56
C ILE A 42 6.66 19.58 0.43
N GLU A 43 5.88 18.90 1.27
CA GLU A 43 5.01 19.55 2.26
C GLU A 43 5.82 20.36 3.29
N ALA A 44 6.95 19.81 3.72
CA ALA A 44 7.89 20.48 4.62
C ALA A 44 8.67 21.63 3.96
N GLY A 45 8.57 21.84 2.64
CA GLY A 45 9.33 22.88 1.92
C GLY A 45 10.82 22.55 1.79
N ARG A 46 11.18 21.27 1.84
CA ARG A 46 12.57 20.79 1.65
C ARG A 46 12.91 20.50 0.19
N VAL A 47 11.94 20.66 -0.71
CA VAL A 47 12.08 20.49 -2.16
C VAL A 47 11.86 21.85 -2.83
N ASP A 48 12.70 22.19 -3.81
CA ASP A 48 12.48 23.34 -4.70
C ASP A 48 11.20 23.12 -5.52
N ALA A 49 10.20 23.96 -5.28
CA ALA A 49 8.88 23.83 -5.88
C ALA A 49 8.89 24.06 -7.40
N ASP A 50 9.74 24.95 -7.90
CA ASP A 50 9.83 25.26 -9.33
C ASP A 50 10.53 24.14 -10.08
N ALA A 51 11.62 23.62 -9.52
CA ALA A 51 12.31 22.44 -10.07
C ALA A 51 11.37 21.21 -10.09
N PHE A 52 10.66 20.95 -8.99
CA PHE A 52 9.66 19.89 -8.94
C PHE A 52 8.55 20.05 -9.99
N ALA A 53 8.00 21.27 -10.14
CA ALA A 53 6.98 21.54 -11.14
C ALA A 53 7.52 21.37 -12.58
N GLN A 54 8.77 21.75 -12.85
CA GLN A 54 9.40 21.50 -14.15
C GLN A 54 9.51 20.01 -14.43
N ASP A 55 9.93 19.22 -13.43
CA ASP A 55 10.10 17.78 -13.59
C ASP A 55 8.78 17.07 -13.87
N LEU A 56 7.72 17.43 -13.16
CA LEU A 56 6.37 16.97 -13.45
C LEU A 56 5.95 17.33 -14.89
N ARG A 57 6.20 18.57 -15.33
CA ARG A 57 5.79 19.06 -16.64
C ARG A 57 6.51 18.35 -17.78
N TYR A 58 7.81 18.08 -17.63
CA TYR A 58 8.64 17.51 -18.69
C TYR A 58 8.72 15.97 -18.69
N SER A 59 8.25 15.29 -17.64
CA SER A 59 8.24 13.82 -17.58
C SER A 59 7.38 13.17 -18.66
N ASP A 60 7.81 12.09 -19.32
CA ASP A 60 6.90 11.33 -20.17
C ASP A 60 5.78 10.67 -19.34
N ILE A 61 6.13 10.22 -18.12
CA ILE A 61 5.27 9.47 -17.21
C ILE A 61 5.38 10.04 -15.80
N VAL A 62 4.24 10.26 -15.15
CA VAL A 62 4.18 10.68 -13.76
C VAL A 62 3.41 9.64 -12.95
N LEU A 63 4.00 9.21 -11.84
CA LEU A 63 3.46 8.23 -10.92
C LEU A 63 3.15 8.93 -9.60
N LEU A 64 1.91 8.84 -9.12
CA LEU A 64 1.43 9.60 -7.97
C LEU A 64 0.84 8.68 -6.90
N ASN A 65 1.39 8.77 -5.70
CA ASN A 65 0.77 8.35 -4.45
C ASN A 65 0.70 9.59 -3.54
N ILE A 66 -0.45 10.25 -3.51
CA ILE A 66 -0.67 11.47 -2.73
C ILE A 66 -1.95 11.27 -1.92
N MET A 67 -1.80 11.01 -0.62
CA MET A 67 -2.93 10.70 0.27
C MET A 67 -3.50 11.94 0.96
N GLY A 68 -2.75 13.05 0.95
CA GLY A 68 -3.12 14.34 1.50
C GLY A 68 -1.97 15.35 1.36
N GLY A 69 -2.11 16.50 2.02
CA GLY A 69 -1.12 17.59 2.00
C GLY A 69 -1.53 18.70 1.03
N ASP A 70 -1.43 19.95 1.50
CA ASP A 70 -1.96 21.11 0.79
C ASP A 70 -0.98 21.58 -0.30
N LYS A 71 0.32 21.66 0.02
CA LYS A 71 1.31 22.14 -0.95
C LYS A 71 1.53 21.15 -2.08
N VAL A 72 1.75 19.87 -1.75
CA VAL A 72 1.99 18.83 -2.75
C VAL A 72 0.79 18.68 -3.70
N SER A 73 -0.43 18.65 -3.15
CA SER A 73 -1.64 18.51 -3.96
C SER A 73 -1.82 19.69 -4.91
N ARG A 74 -1.64 20.92 -4.41
CA ARG A 74 -1.75 22.15 -5.21
C ARG A 74 -0.75 22.17 -6.36
N ILE A 75 0.54 21.99 -6.09
CA ILE A 75 1.59 22.03 -7.12
C ILE A 75 1.33 20.96 -8.18
N VAL A 76 1.01 19.73 -7.77
CA VAL A 76 0.75 18.61 -8.68
C VAL A 76 -0.48 18.88 -9.56
N CYS A 77 -1.59 19.33 -8.97
CA CYS A 77 -2.82 19.64 -9.70
C CYS A 77 -2.59 20.78 -10.70
N GLU A 78 -2.04 21.92 -10.25
CA GLU A 78 -1.78 23.09 -11.10
C GLU A 78 -0.83 22.76 -12.25
N THR A 79 0.26 22.04 -11.96
CA THR A 79 1.30 21.73 -12.94
C THR A 79 0.84 20.72 -13.98
N LEU A 80 0.14 19.67 -13.56
CA LEU A 80 -0.28 18.59 -14.47
C LEU A 80 -1.59 18.90 -15.20
N ASN A 81 -2.33 19.93 -14.79
CA ASN A 81 -3.52 20.35 -15.52
C ASN A 81 -3.12 20.89 -16.91
N GLY A 82 -3.82 20.44 -17.96
CA GLY A 82 -3.54 20.85 -19.35
C GLY A 82 -2.32 20.20 -20.02
N THR A 83 -1.53 19.43 -19.29
CA THR A 83 -0.39 18.70 -19.83
C THR A 83 -0.80 17.36 -20.48
N ARG A 84 0.08 16.77 -21.30
CA ARG A 84 -0.18 15.53 -22.06
C ARG A 84 0.59 14.31 -21.55
N ASN A 85 1.27 14.42 -20.42
CA ASN A 85 2.02 13.30 -19.81
C ASN A 85 1.08 12.12 -19.57
N THR A 86 1.64 10.91 -19.56
CA THR A 86 0.95 9.77 -18.95
C THR A 86 0.97 9.96 -17.44
N VAL A 87 -0.17 9.91 -16.78
CA VAL A 87 -0.25 10.07 -15.31
C VAL A 87 -0.99 8.89 -14.70
N VAL A 88 -0.36 8.25 -13.73
CA VAL A 88 -0.91 7.12 -12.99
C VAL A 88 -1.02 7.51 -11.54
N VAL A 89 -2.24 7.65 -11.05
CA VAL A 89 -2.50 7.87 -9.62
C VAL A 89 -2.77 6.51 -9.01
N PHE A 90 -1.86 6.03 -8.17
CA PHE A 90 -2.04 4.80 -7.41
C PHE A 90 -2.97 5.01 -6.23
N VAL A 91 -2.76 6.10 -5.49
CA VAL A 91 -3.62 6.54 -4.39
C VAL A 91 -3.77 8.06 -4.47
N GLY A 92 -5.01 8.55 -4.32
CA GLY A 92 -5.33 9.97 -4.37
C GLY A 92 -6.25 10.38 -3.22
N GLY A 93 -5.80 11.35 -2.41
CA GLY A 93 -6.52 11.90 -1.27
C GLY A 93 -7.70 12.81 -1.65
N SER A 94 -7.77 13.24 -2.91
CA SER A 94 -8.86 14.07 -3.42
C SER A 94 -9.28 13.61 -4.82
N SER A 95 -10.52 13.93 -5.21
CA SER A 95 -10.98 13.64 -6.57
C SER A 95 -10.26 14.46 -7.63
N GLU A 96 -9.71 15.61 -7.27
CA GLU A 96 -8.89 16.40 -8.18
C GLU A 96 -7.64 15.63 -8.58
N ILE A 97 -6.91 15.10 -7.59
CA ILE A 97 -5.73 14.25 -7.80
C ILE A 97 -6.10 13.00 -8.58
N VAL A 98 -7.12 12.26 -8.15
CA VAL A 98 -7.56 11.03 -8.85
C VAL A 98 -7.86 11.31 -10.33
N ASN A 99 -8.55 12.41 -10.63
CA ASN A 99 -8.90 12.81 -12.00
C ASN A 99 -7.71 13.25 -12.87
N LEU A 100 -6.49 13.28 -12.34
CA LEU A 100 -5.28 13.44 -13.15
C LEU A 100 -4.94 12.16 -13.91
N THR A 101 -5.42 10.98 -13.48
CA THR A 101 -5.11 9.68 -14.10
C THR A 101 -5.49 9.67 -15.59
N ARG A 102 -4.48 9.43 -16.43
CA ARG A 102 -4.61 9.33 -17.89
C ARG A 102 -3.49 8.47 -18.47
N LEU A 103 -3.87 7.50 -19.29
CA LEU A 103 -3.01 6.46 -19.88
C LEU A 103 -3.48 6.20 -21.31
N GLY A 104 -2.75 6.70 -22.31
CA GLY A 104 -3.17 6.58 -23.71
C GLY A 104 -4.57 7.17 -23.92
N SER A 105 -5.53 6.37 -24.41
CA SER A 105 -6.93 6.80 -24.58
C SER A 105 -7.83 6.62 -23.34
N PHE A 106 -7.29 6.14 -22.21
CA PHE A 106 -8.03 6.03 -20.94
C PHE A 106 -7.77 7.25 -20.05
N SER A 107 -8.82 7.82 -19.47
CA SER A 107 -8.72 8.77 -18.34
C SER A 107 -9.99 8.72 -17.48
N PHE A 108 -9.88 9.02 -16.18
CA PHE A 108 -11.08 9.11 -15.33
C PHE A 108 -12.00 10.26 -15.73
N ARG A 109 -11.45 11.37 -16.27
CA ARG A 109 -12.26 12.46 -16.81
C ARG A 109 -13.12 12.01 -17.98
N THR A 110 -12.57 11.20 -18.89
CA THR A 110 -13.33 10.63 -20.02
C THR A 110 -14.43 9.70 -19.52
N LEU A 111 -14.13 8.79 -18.58
CA LEU A 111 -15.13 7.89 -18.00
C LEU A 111 -16.28 8.66 -17.32
N SER A 112 -15.95 9.67 -16.51
CA SER A 112 -16.95 10.52 -15.86
C SER A 112 -17.85 11.23 -16.86
N ARG A 113 -17.29 11.74 -17.98
CA ARG A 113 -18.07 12.36 -19.06
C ARG A 113 -18.99 11.38 -19.77
N MET A 114 -18.58 10.11 -19.89
CA MET A 114 -19.40 9.03 -20.43
C MET A 114 -20.47 8.52 -19.45
N GLY A 115 -20.61 9.12 -18.26
CA GLY A 115 -21.54 8.69 -17.22
C GLY A 115 -21.09 7.43 -16.47
N MET A 116 -19.90 6.89 -16.78
CA MET A 116 -19.31 5.76 -16.08
C MET A 116 -18.48 6.28 -14.89
N GLY A 117 -19.00 6.11 -13.67
CA GLY A 117 -18.37 6.64 -12.45
C GLY A 117 -18.95 7.96 -11.95
N ARG A 118 -20.27 8.17 -12.10
CA ARG A 118 -20.98 9.33 -11.52
C ARG A 118 -20.66 9.50 -10.01
N GLY A 119 -20.44 10.74 -9.60
CA GLY A 119 -20.11 11.14 -8.23
C GLY A 119 -18.59 11.19 -7.92
N LYS A 120 -18.25 11.55 -6.69
CA LYS A 120 -16.85 11.65 -6.20
C LYS A 120 -16.12 10.31 -6.45
N VAL A 121 -15.03 10.30 -7.21
CA VAL A 121 -14.17 9.12 -7.36
C VAL A 121 -13.22 9.11 -6.17
N ASP A 122 -13.39 8.11 -5.30
CA ASP A 122 -12.55 7.84 -4.15
C ASP A 122 -11.78 6.52 -4.34
N TYR A 123 -10.84 6.26 -3.45
CA TYR A 123 -10.00 5.06 -3.49
C TYR A 123 -10.83 3.75 -3.46
N GLY A 124 -11.91 3.70 -2.66
CA GLY A 124 -12.79 2.53 -2.60
C GLY A 124 -13.51 2.24 -3.93
N LYS A 125 -13.94 3.26 -4.66
CA LYS A 125 -14.47 3.12 -6.02
C LYS A 125 -13.42 2.65 -7.00
N ILE A 126 -12.18 3.15 -6.91
CA ILE A 126 -11.07 2.70 -7.77
C ILE A 126 -10.83 1.20 -7.59
N LEU A 127 -10.82 0.70 -6.34
CA LEU A 127 -10.66 -0.73 -6.05
C LEU A 127 -11.78 -1.57 -6.70
N ARG A 128 -13.05 -1.15 -6.59
CA ARG A 128 -14.17 -1.85 -7.27
C ARG A 128 -14.08 -1.78 -8.80
N MET A 129 -13.59 -0.67 -9.34
CA MET A 129 -13.40 -0.49 -10.78
C MET A 129 -12.25 -1.36 -11.30
N ARG A 130 -11.19 -1.58 -10.50
CA ARG A 130 -10.05 -2.42 -10.86
C ARG A 130 -10.48 -3.83 -11.27
N GLU A 131 -11.30 -4.51 -10.47
CA GLU A 131 -11.80 -5.85 -10.79
C GLU A 131 -12.56 -5.88 -12.11
N ARG A 132 -13.35 -4.83 -12.39
CA ARG A 132 -14.05 -4.69 -13.67
C ARG A 132 -13.05 -4.52 -14.80
N PHE A 133 -12.08 -3.63 -14.66
CA PHE A 133 -11.05 -3.35 -15.67
C PHE A 133 -10.18 -4.57 -16.00
N GLU A 134 -9.95 -5.46 -15.04
CA GLU A 134 -9.22 -6.72 -15.28
C GLU A 134 -9.98 -7.69 -16.18
N ARG A 135 -11.31 -7.71 -16.05
CA ARG A 135 -12.19 -8.54 -16.87
C ARG A 135 -12.42 -7.95 -18.27
N LEU A 136 -12.11 -6.66 -18.48
CA LEU A 136 -12.28 -6.00 -19.78
C LEU A 136 -11.18 -6.40 -20.78
N GLY A 137 -11.56 -6.59 -22.04
CA GLY A 137 -10.62 -6.80 -23.14
C GLY A 137 -10.02 -8.21 -23.25
N GLY A 138 -10.67 -9.23 -22.68
CA GLY A 138 -10.24 -10.63 -22.81
C GLY A 138 -10.30 -11.19 -24.23
N LYS A 139 -11.11 -10.59 -25.14
CA LYS A 139 -11.25 -11.04 -26.53
C LYS A 139 -10.63 -10.08 -27.57
N LEU A 140 -10.65 -8.76 -27.36
CA LEU A 140 -9.92 -7.77 -28.19
C LEU A 140 -9.55 -6.50 -27.37
N PRO A 141 -8.31 -6.35 -26.88
CA PRO A 141 -7.90 -5.19 -26.10
C PRO A 141 -7.48 -4.02 -27.02
N ILE A 142 -8.45 -3.26 -27.51
CA ILE A 142 -8.22 -2.07 -28.36
C ILE A 142 -8.57 -0.79 -27.59
N GLY A 143 -7.78 0.27 -27.82
CA GLY A 143 -8.07 1.61 -27.33
C GLY A 143 -8.24 1.70 -25.83
N MET A 144 -9.35 2.29 -25.38
CA MET A 144 -9.58 2.61 -23.97
C MET A 144 -9.61 1.36 -23.07
N LEU A 145 -10.16 0.24 -23.54
CA LEU A 145 -10.26 -1.00 -22.77
C LEU A 145 -8.88 -1.58 -22.46
N LYS A 146 -7.95 -1.54 -23.43
CA LYS A 146 -6.56 -1.93 -23.22
C LYS A 146 -5.93 -1.10 -22.11
N HIS A 147 -6.09 0.22 -22.16
CA HIS A 147 -5.46 1.12 -21.19
C HIS A 147 -6.11 1.07 -19.81
N ALA A 148 -7.42 0.80 -19.72
CA ALA A 148 -8.08 0.50 -18.44
C ALA A 148 -7.50 -0.77 -17.79
N ARG A 149 -7.27 -1.82 -18.59
CA ARG A 149 -6.61 -3.04 -18.12
C ARG A 149 -5.15 -2.80 -17.73
N ASN A 150 -4.42 -1.98 -18.50
CA ASN A 150 -3.06 -1.56 -18.14
C ASN A 150 -3.04 -0.82 -16.80
N TYR A 151 -4.01 0.07 -16.56
CA TYR A 151 -4.14 0.76 -15.27
C TYR A 151 -4.33 -0.24 -14.12
N ALA A 152 -5.24 -1.21 -14.26
CA ALA A 152 -5.44 -2.25 -13.25
C ALA A 152 -4.16 -3.10 -13.01
N ARG A 153 -3.41 -3.42 -14.06
CA ARG A 153 -2.12 -4.11 -13.96
C ARG A 153 -1.08 -3.27 -13.20
N LEU A 154 -1.02 -1.97 -13.46
CA LEU A 154 -0.12 -1.03 -12.77
C LEU A 154 -0.45 -0.93 -11.27
N LEU A 155 -1.74 -0.85 -10.91
CA LEU A 155 -2.18 -0.90 -9.51
C LEU A 155 -1.67 -2.18 -8.83
N LYS A 156 -1.83 -3.33 -9.46
CA LYS A 156 -1.35 -4.62 -8.91
C LYS A 156 0.15 -4.67 -8.68
N TYR A 157 0.97 -4.15 -9.60
CA TYR A 157 2.40 -4.07 -9.37
C TYR A 157 2.74 -3.19 -8.16
N TYR A 158 2.11 -2.02 -8.09
CA TYR A 158 2.39 -1.04 -7.06
C TYR A 158 1.94 -1.48 -5.65
N GLU A 159 0.78 -2.12 -5.56
CA GLU A 159 0.23 -2.64 -4.30
C GLU A 159 1.00 -3.85 -3.75
N ASN A 160 1.82 -4.51 -4.58
CA ASN A 160 2.62 -5.67 -4.19
C ASN A 160 4.11 -5.33 -4.40
N PRO A 161 4.73 -4.53 -3.51
CA PRO A 161 6.02 -3.87 -3.75
C PRO A 161 7.23 -4.82 -3.64
N THR A 162 7.33 -5.78 -4.56
CA THR A 162 8.48 -6.68 -4.73
C THR A 162 9.43 -6.15 -5.80
N PHE A 163 10.67 -6.62 -5.79
CA PHE A 163 11.63 -6.28 -6.84
C PHE A 163 11.08 -6.66 -8.23
N GLU A 164 10.52 -7.85 -8.38
CA GLU A 164 9.99 -8.36 -9.65
C GLU A 164 8.83 -7.51 -10.15
N ASN A 165 7.94 -7.09 -9.25
CA ASN A 165 6.80 -6.27 -9.62
C ASN A 165 7.23 -4.86 -10.01
N TYR A 166 8.09 -4.19 -9.23
CA TYR A 166 8.58 -2.87 -9.62
C TYR A 166 9.38 -2.91 -10.92
N TYR A 167 10.26 -3.90 -11.09
CA TYR A 167 11.05 -4.05 -12.30
C TYR A 167 10.16 -4.25 -13.53
N ALA A 168 9.20 -5.17 -13.45
CA ALA A 168 8.22 -5.38 -14.52
C ALA A 168 7.36 -4.14 -14.77
N MET A 169 6.96 -3.40 -13.72
CA MET A 169 6.18 -2.16 -13.83
C MET A 169 6.93 -1.10 -14.64
N PHE A 170 8.21 -0.84 -14.35
CA PHE A 170 9.00 0.14 -15.08
C PHE A 170 9.20 -0.27 -16.54
N LEU A 171 9.56 -1.52 -16.81
CA LEU A 171 9.67 -2.01 -18.19
C LEU A 171 8.35 -1.89 -18.95
N PHE A 172 7.23 -2.19 -18.28
CA PHE A 172 5.89 -2.07 -18.84
C PHE A 172 5.53 -0.61 -19.18
N LEU A 173 5.76 0.31 -18.26
CA LEU A 173 5.54 1.75 -18.46
C LEU A 173 6.38 2.30 -19.62
N MET A 174 7.67 1.97 -19.63
CA MET A 174 8.59 2.42 -20.68
C MET A 174 8.22 1.86 -22.06
N LYS A 175 7.79 0.58 -22.13
CA LYS A 175 7.32 -0.03 -23.38
C LYS A 175 6.02 0.59 -23.88
N GLU A 176 4.99 0.59 -23.03
CA GLU A 176 3.63 0.95 -23.44
C GLU A 176 3.45 2.47 -23.60
N TYR A 177 4.07 3.28 -22.74
CA TYR A 177 3.84 4.72 -22.65
C TYR A 177 5.09 5.55 -22.94
N GLY A 178 6.29 5.03 -22.65
CA GLY A 178 7.56 5.62 -23.12
C GLY A 178 7.89 5.32 -24.59
N LYS A 179 7.17 4.38 -25.22
CA LYS A 179 7.32 3.96 -26.62
C LYS A 179 8.74 3.50 -26.98
N ILE A 180 9.47 2.94 -26.01
CA ILE A 180 10.77 2.33 -26.27
C ILE A 180 10.61 0.82 -26.46
N LYS A 181 11.44 0.25 -27.33
CA LYS A 181 11.50 -1.20 -27.51
C LYS A 181 12.16 -1.83 -26.27
N ILE A 182 11.48 -2.83 -25.68
CA ILE A 182 11.98 -3.65 -24.57
C ILE A 182 11.99 -5.10 -25.03
N ASP A 183 13.17 -5.68 -25.16
CA ASP A 183 13.35 -7.08 -25.57
C ASP A 183 13.24 -8.05 -24.37
N ALA A 184 13.39 -7.56 -23.14
CA ALA A 184 13.21 -8.35 -21.92
C ALA A 184 11.74 -8.77 -21.71
N LYS A 185 11.54 -9.96 -21.15
CA LYS A 185 10.21 -10.45 -20.77
C LYS A 185 9.64 -9.62 -19.63
N ILE A 186 8.43 -9.08 -19.84
CA ILE A 186 7.69 -8.34 -18.83
C ILE A 186 6.68 -9.29 -18.17
N HIS A 187 7.01 -9.78 -16.98
CA HIS A 187 6.18 -10.74 -16.24
C HIS A 187 4.88 -10.09 -15.74
N GLU A 188 3.78 -10.84 -15.67
CA GLU A 188 2.54 -10.38 -15.02
C GLU A 188 2.78 -10.10 -13.51
N PRO A 189 1.98 -9.21 -12.87
CA PRO A 189 2.11 -8.93 -11.46
C PRO A 189 1.98 -10.18 -10.60
N LYS A 190 2.95 -10.38 -9.69
CA LYS A 190 2.87 -11.38 -8.62
C LYS A 190 2.08 -10.78 -7.46
N VAL A 191 0.94 -11.36 -7.14
CA VAL A 191 0.04 -10.83 -6.10
C VAL A 191 0.00 -11.83 -4.95
N LEU A 192 0.19 -11.34 -3.72
CA LEU A 192 -0.01 -12.14 -2.52
C LEU A 192 -1.52 -12.35 -2.29
N PRO A 193 -1.93 -13.42 -1.58
CA PRO A 193 -3.30 -13.52 -1.07
C PRO A 193 -3.71 -12.24 -0.34
N SER A 194 -5.01 -11.89 -0.34
CA SER A 194 -5.46 -10.67 0.34
C SER A 194 -5.31 -10.76 1.87
N MET A 195 -5.31 -11.97 2.41
CA MET A 195 -5.03 -12.28 3.80
C MET A 195 -4.51 -13.71 3.93
N GLY A 196 -3.84 -14.02 5.04
CA GLY A 196 -3.32 -15.35 5.31
C GLY A 196 -2.46 -15.39 6.56
N ILE A 197 -2.12 -16.60 6.99
CA ILE A 197 -1.11 -16.80 8.04
C ILE A 197 0.25 -16.93 7.36
N MET A 198 1.25 -16.20 7.85
CA MET A 198 2.62 -16.33 7.37
C MET A 198 3.53 -16.88 8.46
N ASP A 199 4.02 -18.10 8.26
CA ASP A 199 5.05 -18.65 9.12
C ASP A 199 6.34 -17.84 8.97
N PHE A 200 6.74 -17.15 10.03
CA PHE A 200 7.92 -16.29 10.03
C PHE A 200 9.27 -17.04 9.97
N LYS A 201 9.29 -18.33 10.30
CA LYS A 201 10.48 -19.18 10.20
C LYS A 201 10.69 -19.66 8.78
N THR A 202 9.62 -20.13 8.12
CA THR A 202 9.71 -20.75 6.78
C THR A 202 9.36 -19.80 5.62
N GLY A 203 8.66 -18.70 5.90
CA GLY A 203 8.10 -17.80 4.89
C GLY A 203 6.87 -18.38 4.17
N LYS A 204 6.39 -19.56 4.57
CA LYS A 204 5.23 -20.21 3.95
C LYS A 204 3.94 -19.49 4.35
N ILE A 205 3.06 -19.31 3.37
CA ILE A 205 1.73 -18.72 3.55
C ILE A 205 0.69 -19.85 3.62
N PHE A 206 -0.23 -19.76 4.57
CA PHE A 206 -1.34 -20.67 4.78
C PHE A 206 -2.66 -19.90 4.66
N SER A 207 -3.61 -20.47 3.91
CA SER A 207 -4.98 -19.95 3.78
C SER A 207 -5.93 -20.49 4.85
N GLU A 208 -5.50 -21.48 5.62
CA GLU A 208 -6.31 -22.20 6.61
C GLU A 208 -5.52 -22.35 7.92
N VAL A 209 -6.12 -21.97 9.05
CA VAL A 209 -5.47 -22.02 10.36
C VAL A 209 -5.08 -23.43 10.77
N ASN A 210 -5.92 -24.43 10.49
CA ASN A 210 -5.62 -25.83 10.78
C ASN A 210 -4.40 -26.36 10.02
N ALA A 211 -4.15 -25.86 8.81
CA ALA A 211 -2.98 -26.26 8.03
C ALA A 211 -1.69 -25.64 8.61
N TYR A 212 -1.76 -24.41 9.11
CA TYR A 212 -0.67 -23.76 9.83
C TYR A 212 -0.35 -24.49 11.14
N LEU A 213 -1.37 -24.70 11.98
CA LEU A 213 -1.20 -25.33 13.30
C LEU A 213 -0.61 -26.73 13.20
N LYS A 214 -0.96 -27.53 12.19
CA LYS A 214 -0.36 -28.86 11.97
C LYS A 214 1.16 -28.83 11.74
N SER A 215 1.69 -27.75 11.16
CA SER A 215 3.12 -27.58 10.93
C SER A 215 3.82 -26.71 11.99
N TYR A 216 3.06 -26.06 12.87
CA TYR A 216 3.61 -25.11 13.82
C TYR A 216 4.00 -25.80 15.13
N GLU A 217 5.30 -25.77 15.45
CA GLU A 217 5.91 -26.50 16.57
C GLU A 217 5.35 -26.12 17.95
N LEU A 218 4.80 -24.91 18.07
CA LEU A 218 4.32 -24.34 19.33
C LEU A 218 2.79 -24.34 19.43
N ASN A 219 2.10 -25.14 18.61
CA ASN A 219 0.64 -25.21 18.56
C ASN A 219 -0.03 -25.72 19.85
N ASN A 220 0.72 -26.31 20.77
CA ASN A 220 0.25 -26.87 22.03
C ASN A 220 0.36 -25.89 23.21
N ARG A 221 0.88 -24.69 22.97
CA ARG A 221 0.96 -23.60 23.94
C ARG A 221 -0.25 -22.69 23.80
N PRO A 222 -0.59 -21.87 24.82
CA PRO A 222 -1.57 -20.81 24.64
C PRO A 222 -1.14 -19.89 23.50
N LEU A 223 -2.06 -19.60 22.59
CA LEU A 223 -1.76 -18.93 21.32
C LEU A 223 -2.07 -17.44 21.40
N ILE A 224 -1.20 -16.61 20.84
CA ILE A 224 -1.41 -15.17 20.70
C ILE A 224 -1.58 -14.84 19.21
N GLY A 225 -2.64 -14.12 18.87
CA GLY A 225 -2.84 -13.62 17.52
C GLY A 225 -1.99 -12.38 17.28
N ILE A 226 -1.33 -12.29 16.13
CA ILE A 226 -0.73 -11.05 15.65
C ILE A 226 -1.41 -10.70 14.33
N LEU A 227 -2.01 -9.52 14.22
CA LEU A 227 -2.60 -9.02 12.99
C LEU A 227 -1.79 -7.84 12.46
N PHE A 228 -1.27 -7.95 11.24
CA PHE A 228 -0.40 -6.94 10.63
C PHE A 228 -0.72 -6.72 9.15
N TYR A 229 -0.10 -5.71 8.54
CA TYR A 229 -0.44 -5.35 7.16
C TYR A 229 0.00 -6.41 6.15
N GLY A 230 -0.90 -6.68 5.20
CA GLY A 230 -0.57 -7.26 3.90
C GLY A 230 -0.41 -6.17 2.82
N GLY A 231 -0.18 -6.57 1.58
CA GLY A 231 -0.13 -5.67 0.44
C GLY A 231 0.93 -4.56 0.56
N HIS A 232 0.56 -3.31 0.27
CA HIS A 232 1.51 -2.20 0.15
C HIS A 232 2.25 -1.89 1.45
N HIS A 233 1.56 -1.96 2.60
CA HIS A 233 2.12 -1.66 3.93
C HIS A 233 2.76 -2.87 4.61
N HIS A 234 2.83 -4.01 3.92
CA HIS A 234 3.35 -5.25 4.46
C HIS A 234 4.77 -5.13 5.02
N TYR A 235 5.68 -4.57 4.22
CA TYR A 235 7.09 -4.44 4.60
C TYR A 235 7.32 -3.54 5.82
N GLU A 236 6.39 -2.64 6.14
CA GLU A 236 6.56 -1.72 7.27
C GLU A 236 6.21 -2.40 8.60
N SER A 237 5.13 -3.19 8.62
CA SER A 237 4.68 -3.90 9.83
C SER A 237 5.31 -5.28 10.00
N TYR A 238 5.76 -5.93 8.91
CA TYR A 238 6.35 -7.27 8.94
C TYR A 238 7.53 -7.43 9.92
N PRO A 239 8.55 -6.53 9.94
CA PRO A 239 9.68 -6.69 10.87
C PRO A 239 9.24 -6.61 12.33
N ALA A 240 8.29 -5.72 12.64
CA ALA A 240 7.74 -5.58 13.98
C ALA A 240 6.91 -6.80 14.38
N ALA A 241 6.04 -7.30 13.48
CA ALA A 241 5.24 -8.51 13.71
C ALA A 241 6.13 -9.74 13.95
N LYS A 242 7.20 -9.90 13.16
CA LYS A 242 8.17 -10.98 13.31
C LYS A 242 8.91 -10.91 14.63
N LEU A 243 9.46 -9.74 14.99
CA LEU A 243 10.17 -9.55 16.26
C LEU A 243 9.23 -9.77 17.46
N LEU A 244 7.99 -9.29 17.37
CA LEU A 244 6.97 -9.50 18.39
C LEU A 244 6.68 -11.00 18.57
N ALA A 245 6.51 -11.74 17.48
CA ALA A 245 6.31 -13.19 17.52
C ALA A 245 7.48 -13.89 18.23
N GLU A 246 8.73 -13.57 17.85
CA GLU A 246 9.92 -14.14 18.48
C GLU A 246 9.98 -13.85 19.99
N LYS A 247 9.54 -12.67 20.42
CA LYS A 247 9.49 -12.31 21.85
C LYS A 247 8.39 -13.07 22.58
N ILE A 248 7.21 -13.21 21.99
CA ILE A 248 6.09 -13.97 22.57
C ILE A 248 6.46 -15.45 22.72
N GLU A 249 7.06 -16.06 21.69
CA GLU A 249 7.49 -17.46 21.72
C GLU A 249 8.53 -17.73 22.83
N LYS A 250 9.43 -16.77 23.07
CA LYS A 250 10.41 -16.83 24.18
C LYS A 250 9.78 -16.77 25.57
N HIS A 251 8.58 -16.21 25.70
CA HIS A 251 7.82 -16.18 26.95
C HIS A 251 6.91 -17.39 27.14
N GLY A 252 7.02 -18.42 26.28
CA GLY A 252 6.30 -19.69 26.48
C GLY A 252 4.92 -19.76 25.82
N TYR A 253 4.61 -18.84 24.91
CA TYR A 253 3.38 -18.85 24.11
C TYR A 253 3.64 -19.37 22.68
N GLY A 254 2.57 -19.67 21.94
CA GLY A 254 2.61 -19.82 20.49
C GLY A 254 1.98 -18.61 19.80
N VAL A 255 2.20 -18.46 18.49
CA VAL A 255 1.76 -17.29 17.72
C VAL A 255 1.01 -17.71 16.46
N ILE A 256 -0.10 -17.02 16.16
CA ILE A 256 -0.77 -17.07 14.86
C ILE A 256 -0.56 -15.71 14.16
N PRO A 257 0.42 -15.58 13.26
CA PRO A 257 0.73 -14.33 12.57
C PRO A 257 -0.08 -14.18 11.28
N VAL A 258 -1.10 -13.33 11.32
CA VAL A 258 -2.03 -13.07 10.21
C VAL A 258 -1.71 -11.73 9.55
N PHE A 259 -1.49 -11.74 8.23
CA PHE A 259 -1.44 -10.52 7.44
C PHE A 259 -2.78 -10.27 6.75
N SER A 260 -3.14 -9.00 6.51
CA SER A 260 -4.30 -8.64 5.70
C SER A 260 -4.11 -7.32 4.96
N GLY A 261 -4.44 -7.31 3.67
CA GLY A 261 -4.43 -6.12 2.78
C GLY A 261 -5.83 -5.72 2.28
N ASP A 262 -6.90 -6.33 2.80
CA ASP A 262 -8.26 -6.25 2.23
C ASP A 262 -9.11 -5.09 2.81
N LEU A 263 -8.61 -4.32 3.79
CA LEU A 263 -9.34 -3.30 4.57
C LEU A 263 -10.56 -3.84 5.37
N ARG A 264 -11.06 -5.03 5.03
CA ARG A 264 -12.06 -5.83 5.76
C ARG A 264 -11.34 -6.76 6.74
N TYR A 265 -10.61 -6.18 7.67
CA TYR A 265 -9.77 -6.90 8.63
C TYR A 265 -10.57 -7.83 9.55
N TYR A 266 -11.85 -7.52 9.82
CA TYR A 266 -12.74 -8.41 10.57
C TYR A 266 -12.88 -9.81 9.94
N LEU A 267 -12.75 -9.94 8.61
CA LEU A 267 -12.75 -11.24 7.93
C LEU A 267 -11.51 -12.07 8.28
N ALA A 268 -10.34 -11.42 8.37
CA ALA A 268 -9.11 -12.09 8.77
C ALA A 268 -9.19 -12.56 10.23
N ILE A 269 -9.80 -11.74 11.10
CA ILE A 269 -10.03 -12.13 12.49
C ILE A 269 -10.95 -13.35 12.57
N GLU A 270 -12.09 -13.30 11.89
CA GLU A 270 -13.06 -14.39 11.88
C GLU A 270 -12.48 -15.69 11.28
N GLN A 271 -11.69 -15.59 10.22
CA GLN A 271 -11.14 -16.74 9.51
C GLN A 271 -9.98 -17.42 10.25
N PHE A 272 -9.11 -16.65 10.91
CA PHE A 272 -7.83 -17.17 11.41
C PHE A 272 -7.70 -17.23 12.93
N PHE A 273 -8.56 -16.52 13.67
CA PHE A 273 -8.52 -16.50 15.14
C PHE A 273 -9.74 -17.14 15.81
N LEU A 274 -10.74 -17.55 15.02
CA LEU A 274 -11.86 -18.35 15.49
C LEU A 274 -11.82 -19.76 14.89
N HIS A 275 -12.26 -20.74 15.67
CA HIS A 275 -12.57 -22.08 15.19
C HIS A 275 -13.92 -22.51 15.76
N GLU A 276 -14.84 -22.89 14.87
CA GLU A 276 -16.22 -23.26 15.26
C GLU A 276 -16.90 -22.23 16.16
N GLY A 277 -16.63 -20.94 15.91
CA GLY A 277 -17.18 -19.81 16.68
C GLY A 277 -16.54 -19.56 18.04
N LYS A 278 -15.47 -20.28 18.40
CA LYS A 278 -14.70 -20.09 19.63
C LYS A 278 -13.32 -19.49 19.35
N PRO A 279 -12.75 -18.68 20.26
CA PRO A 279 -11.40 -18.16 20.10
C PRO A 279 -10.35 -19.27 20.10
N LEU A 280 -9.41 -19.18 19.18
CA LEU A 280 -8.19 -19.99 19.13
C LEU A 280 -7.02 -19.37 19.90
N ILE A 281 -7.14 -18.09 20.27
CA ILE A 281 -6.08 -17.28 20.85
C ILE A 281 -6.53 -16.74 22.21
N GLU A 282 -5.57 -16.43 23.08
CA GLU A 282 -5.80 -15.84 24.41
C GLU A 282 -5.85 -14.31 24.37
N ALA A 283 -5.17 -13.71 23.39
CA ALA A 283 -5.16 -12.27 23.14
C ALA A 283 -4.80 -12.00 21.68
N LEU A 284 -5.24 -10.85 21.17
CA LEU A 284 -4.88 -10.35 19.86
C LEU A 284 -4.00 -9.12 20.01
N ILE A 285 -2.88 -9.06 19.28
CA ILE A 285 -2.08 -7.86 19.13
C ILE A 285 -2.20 -7.39 17.68
N ASP A 286 -2.77 -6.21 17.46
CA ASP A 286 -2.90 -5.63 16.13
C ASP A 286 -1.89 -4.51 15.89
N LEU A 287 -1.35 -4.47 14.67
CA LEU A 287 -0.39 -3.47 14.18
C LEU A 287 -1.00 -2.69 13.00
N LEU A 288 -2.33 -2.54 12.98
CA LEU A 288 -3.06 -1.93 11.86
C LEU A 288 -3.55 -0.52 12.21
N TRP A 289 -3.38 0.43 11.29
CA TRP A 289 -4.12 1.68 11.34
C TRP A 289 -5.59 1.48 10.96
N PHE A 290 -6.41 2.46 11.36
CA PHE A 290 -7.85 2.55 11.08
C PHE A 290 -8.67 1.41 11.65
N ARG A 291 -9.99 1.48 11.45
CA ARG A 291 -10.97 0.50 11.94
C ARG A 291 -10.93 -0.83 11.19
N PHE A 292 -11.30 -1.92 11.86
CA PHE A 292 -11.28 -3.27 11.29
C PHE A 292 -12.26 -3.46 10.12
N ALA A 293 -13.37 -2.71 10.08
CA ALA A 293 -14.31 -2.70 8.97
C ALA A 293 -14.13 -1.44 8.10
N GLY A 294 -13.43 -1.61 6.97
CA GLY A 294 -13.36 -0.59 5.90
C GLY A 294 -12.14 0.33 5.94
N GLY A 295 -11.28 0.21 6.96
CA GLY A 295 -10.06 0.99 7.09
C GLY A 295 -10.32 2.50 6.89
N PRO A 296 -9.56 3.21 6.03
CA PRO A 296 -9.74 4.64 5.80
C PRO A 296 -11.01 5.00 5.01
N VAL A 297 -11.68 4.02 4.40
CA VAL A 297 -12.87 4.24 3.56
C VAL A 297 -14.16 4.23 4.39
N GLY A 298 -14.09 3.75 5.63
CA GLY A 298 -15.25 3.49 6.48
C GLY A 298 -16.04 2.26 6.02
N GLY A 299 -17.03 1.88 6.81
CA GLY A 299 -17.83 0.69 6.54
C GLY A 299 -18.87 0.44 7.63
N ASP A 300 -19.50 -0.73 7.56
CA ASP A 300 -20.42 -1.18 8.61
C ASP A 300 -19.61 -1.75 9.79
N HIS A 301 -19.48 -0.94 10.84
CA HIS A 301 -18.74 -1.31 12.04
C HIS A 301 -19.47 -2.32 12.94
N SER A 302 -20.76 -2.61 12.68
CA SER A 302 -21.47 -3.69 13.38
C SER A 302 -20.86 -5.06 13.09
N LEU A 303 -20.22 -5.23 11.92
CA LEU A 303 -19.48 -6.43 11.54
C LEU A 303 -18.27 -6.66 12.46
N THR A 304 -17.55 -5.59 12.78
CA THR A 304 -16.45 -5.64 13.76
C THR A 304 -16.98 -6.03 15.13
N LEU A 305 -18.03 -5.37 15.61
CA LEU A 305 -18.62 -5.69 16.92
C LEU A 305 -19.02 -7.17 17.00
N ASN A 306 -19.66 -7.72 15.97
CA ASN A 306 -20.10 -9.11 15.92
C ASN A 306 -18.90 -10.08 16.03
N VAL A 307 -17.88 -9.90 15.19
CA VAL A 307 -16.69 -10.76 15.20
C VAL A 307 -15.93 -10.65 16.53
N LEU A 308 -15.73 -9.43 17.05
CA LEU A 308 -15.01 -9.24 18.30
C LEU A 308 -15.80 -9.76 19.51
N SER A 309 -17.13 -9.72 19.49
CA SER A 309 -17.98 -10.33 20.53
C SER A 309 -17.84 -11.86 20.57
N LYS A 310 -17.61 -12.51 19.42
CA LYS A 310 -17.31 -13.95 19.36
C LYS A 310 -15.89 -14.25 19.83
N LEU A 311 -14.93 -13.41 19.43
CA LEU A 311 -13.53 -13.58 19.81
C LEU A 311 -13.35 -13.42 21.32
N ASN A 312 -13.95 -12.38 21.91
CA ASN A 312 -14.03 -12.15 23.36
C ASN A 312 -12.69 -12.30 24.12
N VAL A 313 -11.61 -11.76 23.55
CA VAL A 313 -10.27 -11.70 24.17
C VAL A 313 -9.75 -10.27 24.21
N PRO A 314 -8.76 -9.95 25.05
CA PRO A 314 -8.09 -8.64 25.02
C PRO A 314 -7.44 -8.36 23.66
N ILE A 315 -7.56 -7.11 23.18
CA ILE A 315 -6.99 -6.66 21.91
C ILE A 315 -6.05 -5.50 22.15
N LEU A 316 -4.75 -5.77 22.15
CA LEU A 316 -3.69 -4.77 22.36
C LEU A 316 -3.32 -4.10 21.04
N HIS A 317 -3.11 -2.78 21.07
CA HIS A 317 -2.80 -2.00 19.88
C HIS A 317 -1.36 -1.49 19.82
N GLY A 318 -0.62 -1.93 18.81
CA GLY A 318 0.69 -1.40 18.48
C GLY A 318 0.61 -0.29 17.43
N VAL A 319 0.88 0.95 17.85
CA VAL A 319 0.93 2.11 16.96
C VAL A 319 2.21 2.07 16.12
N GLN A 320 2.03 1.98 14.79
CA GLN A 320 3.06 2.17 13.79
C GLN A 320 3.17 3.65 13.42
N LEU A 321 4.37 4.24 13.51
CA LEU A 321 4.64 5.59 13.02
C LEU A 321 4.62 5.63 11.49
N TYR A 322 4.06 6.70 10.95
CA TYR A 322 3.96 6.94 9.52
C TYR A 322 4.63 8.26 9.10
N SER A 323 4.32 9.34 9.81
CA SER A 323 4.72 10.70 9.41
C SER A 323 6.14 11.07 9.83
N LYS A 324 6.65 10.43 10.87
CA LYS A 324 7.95 10.71 11.49
C LYS A 324 8.83 9.47 11.49
N SER A 325 10.13 9.70 11.46
CA SER A 325 11.12 8.68 11.84
C SER A 325 11.03 8.38 13.33
N ILE A 326 11.60 7.25 13.77
CA ILE A 326 11.75 6.92 15.19
C ILE A 326 12.45 8.07 15.95
N LYS A 327 13.55 8.60 15.39
CA LYS A 327 14.29 9.72 15.98
C LYS A 327 13.45 11.00 16.02
N GLY A 328 12.71 11.27 14.95
CA GLY A 328 11.78 12.41 14.87
C GLY A 328 10.68 12.33 15.93
N TRP A 329 10.19 11.13 16.23
CA TRP A 329 9.22 10.90 17.31
C TRP A 329 9.84 11.11 18.69
N PHE A 330 11.03 10.55 18.97
CA PHE A 330 11.72 10.76 20.25
C PHE A 330 12.00 12.25 20.55
N ASN A 331 12.30 13.04 19.53
CA ASN A 331 12.53 14.48 19.68
C ASN A 331 11.23 15.31 19.65
N SER A 332 10.07 14.69 19.43
CA SER A 332 8.80 15.39 19.28
C SER A 332 8.16 15.66 20.63
N LYS A 333 7.91 16.94 20.94
CA LYS A 333 7.15 17.33 22.12
C LYS A 333 5.68 16.86 22.09
N SER A 334 5.11 16.71 20.89
CA SER A 334 3.71 16.29 20.71
C SER A 334 3.54 14.78 20.48
N GLY A 335 4.63 14.02 20.34
CA GLY A 335 4.57 12.59 20.01
C GLY A 335 4.01 12.35 18.60
N LEU A 336 2.78 11.87 18.50
CA LEU A 336 2.09 11.60 17.22
C LEU A 336 1.61 12.88 16.53
N SER A 337 1.51 12.88 15.20
CA SER A 337 0.82 13.96 14.49
C SER A 337 -0.70 13.89 14.71
N PRO A 338 -1.46 14.99 14.52
CA PRO A 338 -2.92 14.96 14.65
C PRO A 338 -3.59 13.90 13.76
N VAL A 339 -3.06 13.70 12.54
CA VAL A 339 -3.56 12.65 11.64
C VAL A 339 -3.30 11.27 12.23
N GLU A 340 -2.09 10.98 12.72
CA GLU A 340 -1.79 9.70 13.36
C GLU A 340 -2.63 9.47 14.62
N ILE A 341 -2.84 10.48 15.46
CA ILE A 341 -3.74 10.34 16.63
C ILE A 341 -5.13 9.87 16.19
N VAL A 342 -5.69 10.47 15.15
CA VAL A 342 -7.00 10.03 14.63
C VAL A 342 -6.93 8.61 14.09
N THR A 343 -5.94 8.29 13.26
CA THR A 343 -5.92 7.03 12.50
C THR A 343 -5.39 5.84 13.26
N THR A 344 -4.59 6.04 14.31
CA THR A 344 -3.89 4.99 15.06
C THR A 344 -4.26 4.94 16.54
N VAL A 345 -4.99 5.93 17.06
CA VAL A 345 -5.46 5.91 18.45
C VAL A 345 -6.98 5.97 18.48
N ILE A 346 -7.58 7.09 18.07
CA ILE A 346 -9.01 7.34 18.20
C ILE A 346 -9.84 6.29 17.43
N LEU A 347 -9.53 6.07 16.14
CA LEU A 347 -10.28 5.10 15.34
C LEU A 347 -10.13 3.66 15.86
N PRO A 348 -8.92 3.16 16.21
CA PRO A 348 -8.76 1.88 16.90
C PRO A 348 -9.52 1.73 18.23
N GLU A 349 -9.54 2.77 19.07
CA GLU A 349 -10.29 2.78 20.34
C GLU A 349 -11.80 2.55 20.12
N LEU A 350 -12.37 3.08 19.03
CA LEU A 350 -13.77 2.84 18.67
C LEU A 350 -14.08 1.36 18.33
N ASP A 351 -13.07 0.55 18.04
CA ASP A 351 -13.21 -0.91 17.90
C ASP A 351 -12.92 -1.67 19.21
N GLY A 352 -12.65 -0.97 20.32
CA GLY A 352 -12.36 -1.58 21.62
C GLY A 352 -10.92 -2.06 21.78
N ARG A 353 -9.99 -1.57 20.95
CA ARG A 353 -8.56 -1.86 21.09
C ARG A 353 -7.98 -1.03 22.24
N ILE A 354 -7.16 -1.67 23.07
CA ILE A 354 -6.65 -1.09 24.31
C ILE A 354 -5.14 -0.87 24.25
N GLU A 355 -4.65 -0.01 25.16
CA GLU A 355 -3.22 0.28 25.36
C GLU A 355 -2.48 0.68 24.07
N PRO A 356 -2.87 1.77 23.39
CA PRO A 356 -2.19 2.22 22.19
C PRO A 356 -0.76 2.67 22.51
N ILE A 357 0.22 1.83 22.16
CA ILE A 357 1.64 2.08 22.42
C ILE A 357 2.38 2.23 21.09
N VAL A 358 3.23 3.25 20.97
CA VAL A 358 4.14 3.37 19.83
C VAL A 358 5.14 2.23 19.86
N THR A 359 5.08 1.35 18.87
CA THR A 359 5.88 0.10 18.84
C THR A 359 6.98 0.11 17.78
N HIS A 360 6.72 0.72 16.61
CA HIS A 360 7.66 0.70 15.50
C HIS A 360 7.45 1.87 14.54
N GLY A 361 8.45 2.14 13.72
CA GLY A 361 8.47 3.20 12.73
C GLY A 361 9.69 3.09 11.83
N VAL A 362 9.77 3.95 10.82
CA VAL A 362 10.94 3.99 9.95
C VAL A 362 12.15 4.58 10.69
N ASN A 363 13.32 3.95 10.52
CA ASN A 363 14.56 4.56 10.96
C ASN A 363 14.95 5.66 9.97
N GLU A 364 15.60 6.71 10.47
CA GLU A 364 16.03 7.86 9.68
C GLU A 364 17.32 7.49 8.92
N GLU A 365 17.25 6.57 7.95
CA GLU A 365 18.34 6.44 6.99
C GLU A 365 18.21 7.57 5.98
N LYS A 366 19.19 8.49 6.01
CA LYS A 366 19.42 9.44 4.92
C LYS A 366 19.60 8.62 3.64
N THR A 367 18.55 8.47 2.84
CA THR A 367 18.74 8.17 1.43
C THR A 367 19.41 9.41 0.86
N GLY A 368 20.74 9.35 0.76
CA GLY A 368 21.52 10.34 0.03
C GLY A 368 20.95 10.53 -1.37
N ASP A 369 21.20 11.70 -1.93
CA ASP A 369 20.79 12.12 -3.26
C ASP A 369 20.85 10.94 -4.25
N VAL A 370 19.69 10.58 -4.81
CA VAL A 370 19.58 9.66 -5.95
C VAL A 370 19.28 10.47 -7.19
#